data_AF-A0A924VRE8-F1
#
_entry.id   AF-A0A924VRE8-F1
#
_cell.length_a   1.000
_cell.length_b   1.000
_cell.length_c   1.000
_cell.angle_alpha   90.00
_cell.angle_beta   90.00
_cell.angle_gamma   90.00
#
_symmetry.space_group_name_H-M   'P 1'
#
loop_
_entity.id
_entity.type
_entity.pdbx_description
1 polymer ?
#
loop_
_entity_poly.entity_id
_entity_poly.type
_entity_poly.pdbx_seq_one_letter_code
_entity_poly.pdbx_strand_id
1 'polypeptide(L)'
;MKNLKEIREADLYQPVSAYLTALGFTVKGEVKDCDLMAMKGELVVLVELKKSFNLEVLMQAVTRQRLTEHVYIAVPKPKTDLFSKRWKNIYHIVKRLSLGLIFVSWRGEQAIVEVVQEPAPFDREKSMKGSRTMQGKLLKEFEGRLGGYNIGGINRTKLMTAYKEMTIHVACCMQKYGTLSSKQLIAMGTDVKKTYPIVYNNVHGWFEKVDKGLYTLTQKGQAELLHFPELVCYYEQKLKDYENK
;
A
#
# COMPACT_ATOMS: atom_id res chain seq x y z
N MET A 1 25.68 -6.59 -27.79
CA MET A 1 24.76 -5.81 -26.93
C MET A 1 25.05 -4.33 -27.17
N LYS A 2 24.16 -3.60 -27.86
CA LYS A 2 24.40 -2.17 -28.15
C LYS A 2 24.42 -1.39 -26.83
N ASN A 3 25.51 -0.66 -26.58
CA ASN A 3 25.65 0.30 -25.49
C ASN A 3 24.42 1.22 -25.48
N LEU A 4 23.55 1.06 -24.49
CA LEU A 4 22.47 1.99 -24.23
C LEU A 4 23.12 3.26 -23.71
N LYS A 5 23.25 4.26 -24.59
CA LYS A 5 23.67 5.62 -24.24
C LYS A 5 22.89 6.04 -22.99
N GLU A 6 23.61 6.46 -21.94
CA GLU A 6 22.97 7.00 -20.74
C GLU A 6 22.14 8.22 -21.14
N ILE A 7 20.82 8.16 -20.90
CA ILE A 7 19.90 9.23 -21.24
C ILE A 7 20.12 10.39 -20.28
N ARG A 8 20.41 11.57 -20.83
CA ARG A 8 20.54 12.85 -20.11
C ARG A 8 19.19 13.58 -20.09
N GLU A 9 19.03 14.53 -19.18
CA GLU A 9 17.81 15.37 -19.12
C GLU A 9 17.62 16.15 -20.42
N ALA A 10 18.70 16.70 -20.98
CA ALA A 10 18.70 17.39 -22.28
C ALA A 10 18.23 16.50 -23.44
N ASP A 11 18.40 15.16 -23.37
CA ASP A 11 17.93 14.26 -24.42
C ASP A 11 16.39 14.20 -24.47
N LEU A 12 15.68 14.59 -23.40
CA LEU A 12 14.22 14.66 -23.34
C LEU A 12 13.66 15.91 -24.01
N TYR A 13 14.44 16.99 -24.08
CA TYR A 13 13.98 18.29 -24.55
C TYR A 13 13.51 18.23 -26.00
N GLN A 14 14.35 17.71 -26.90
CA GLN A 14 14.07 17.69 -28.34
C GLN A 14 12.81 16.89 -28.67
N PRO A 15 12.60 15.66 -28.16
CA PRO A 15 11.35 14.91 -28.37
C PRO A 15 10.10 15.66 -27.91
N VAL A 16 10.12 16.23 -26.70
CA VAL A 16 8.95 16.92 -26.14
C VAL A 16 8.67 18.22 -26.88
N SER A 17 9.72 18.98 -27.21
CA SER A 17 9.62 20.20 -28.01
C SER A 17 9.02 19.89 -29.38
N ALA A 18 9.54 18.89 -30.09
CA ALA A 18 9.03 18.50 -31.41
C ALA A 18 7.55 18.07 -31.35
N TYR A 19 7.17 17.30 -30.33
CA TYR A 19 5.78 16.89 -30.10
C TYR A 19 4.85 18.10 -29.92
N LEU A 20 5.21 19.06 -29.06
CA LEU A 20 4.40 20.25 -28.81
C LEU A 20 4.37 21.19 -30.03
N THR A 21 5.49 21.35 -30.74
CA THR A 21 5.53 22.13 -31.98
C THR A 21 4.63 21.53 -33.06
N ALA A 22 4.59 20.20 -33.20
CA ALA A 22 3.67 19.54 -34.12
C ALA A 22 2.19 19.77 -33.77
N LEU A 23 1.87 20.04 -32.49
CA LEU A 23 0.54 20.45 -32.04
C LEU A 23 0.25 21.95 -32.25
N GLY A 24 1.20 22.69 -32.83
CA GLY A 24 1.09 24.11 -33.15
C GLY A 24 1.48 25.05 -32.01
N PHE A 25 2.26 24.58 -31.04
CA PHE A 25 2.83 25.45 -30.00
C PHE A 25 4.16 26.05 -30.43
N THR A 26 4.39 27.31 -30.04
CA THR A 26 5.73 27.90 -30.02
C THR A 26 6.44 27.45 -28.74
N VAL A 27 7.58 26.78 -28.88
CA VAL A 27 8.31 26.18 -27.75
C VAL A 27 9.62 26.93 -27.50
N LYS A 28 9.95 27.17 -26.22
CA LYS A 28 11.22 27.74 -25.75
C LYS A 28 11.72 26.98 -24.53
N GLY A 29 13.04 26.82 -24.41
CA GLY A 29 13.67 26.23 -23.23
C GLY A 29 14.13 27.27 -22.22
N GLU A 30 14.38 26.83 -20.98
CA GLU A 30 14.98 27.63 -19.89
C GLU A 30 14.26 28.97 -19.60
N VAL A 31 12.92 28.97 -19.63
CA VAL A 31 12.13 30.18 -19.34
C VAL A 31 11.79 30.23 -17.85
N LYS A 32 12.36 31.20 -17.11
CA LYS A 32 12.14 31.36 -15.65
C LYS A 32 12.36 30.04 -14.87
N ASP A 33 13.48 29.37 -15.16
CA ASP A 33 13.88 28.09 -14.56
C ASP A 33 12.94 26.91 -14.88
N CYS A 34 12.05 27.05 -15.87
CA CYS A 34 11.29 25.92 -16.41
C CYS A 34 12.06 25.34 -17.60
N ASP A 35 12.24 24.02 -17.61
CA ASP A 35 12.99 23.34 -18.66
C ASP A 35 12.40 23.58 -20.05
N LEU A 36 11.06 23.60 -20.16
CA LEU A 36 10.36 23.85 -21.41
C LEU A 36 9.04 24.59 -21.17
N MET A 37 8.86 25.69 -21.90
CA MET A 37 7.62 26.44 -21.99
C MET A 37 7.09 26.41 -23.42
N ALA A 38 5.80 26.12 -23.57
CA ALA A 38 5.12 26.07 -24.85
C ALA A 38 3.87 26.98 -24.82
N MET A 39 3.66 27.76 -25.88
CA MET A 39 2.54 28.70 -25.99
C MET A 39 1.76 28.54 -27.29
N LYS A 40 0.43 28.62 -27.21
CA LYS A 40 -0.48 28.65 -28.36
C LYS A 40 -1.64 29.62 -28.08
N GLY A 41 -1.56 30.83 -28.62
CA GLY A 41 -2.44 31.92 -28.19
C GLY A 41 -2.22 32.25 -26.72
N GLU A 42 -3.28 32.22 -25.91
CA GLU A 42 -3.22 32.43 -24.46
C GLU A 42 -2.91 31.15 -23.66
N LEU A 43 -2.92 29.99 -24.32
CA LEU A 43 -2.63 28.72 -23.68
C LEU A 43 -1.14 28.61 -23.36
N VAL A 44 -0.82 28.49 -22.07
CA VAL A 44 0.56 28.30 -21.57
C VAL A 44 0.71 26.89 -21.03
N VAL A 45 1.67 26.14 -21.57
CA VAL A 45 2.07 24.81 -21.12
C VAL A 45 3.48 24.87 -20.56
N LEU A 46 3.66 24.33 -19.35
CA LEU A 46 4.97 24.21 -18.70
C LEU A 46 5.32 22.74 -18.52
N VAL A 47 6.58 22.37 -18.83
CA VAL A 47 7.04 20.99 -18.75
C VAL A 47 8.37 20.93 -17.99
N GLU A 48 8.40 20.13 -16.92
CA GLU A 48 9.61 19.81 -16.17
C GLU A 48 10.19 18.46 -16.67
N LEU A 49 11.47 18.44 -17.02
CA LEU A 49 12.16 17.30 -17.64
C LEU A 49 13.09 16.63 -16.60
N LYS A 50 12.92 15.32 -16.36
CA LYS A 50 13.80 14.60 -15.42
C LYS A 50 14.13 13.19 -15.90
N LYS A 51 15.33 12.69 -15.58
CA LYS A 51 15.72 11.29 -15.88
C LYS A 51 14.84 10.24 -15.19
N SER A 52 14.19 10.63 -14.09
CA SER A 52 13.32 9.76 -13.32
C SER A 52 12.31 10.58 -12.53
N PHE A 53 11.13 10.00 -12.30
CA PHE A 53 10.16 10.61 -11.40
C PHE A 53 10.64 10.53 -9.94
N ASN A 54 10.87 11.69 -9.34
CA ASN A 54 11.33 11.86 -7.96
C ASN A 54 10.56 13.02 -7.27
N LEU A 55 10.86 13.29 -5.99
CA LEU A 55 10.18 14.33 -5.23
C LEU A 55 10.50 15.75 -5.74
N GLU A 56 11.72 15.96 -6.24
CA GLU A 56 12.20 17.24 -6.74
C GLU A 56 11.38 17.72 -7.95
N VAL A 57 11.27 16.88 -8.99
CA VAL A 57 10.48 17.22 -10.20
C VAL A 57 8.99 17.41 -9.88
N LEU A 58 8.48 16.68 -8.88
CA LEU A 58 7.12 16.86 -8.39
C LEU A 58 6.93 18.23 -7.74
N MET A 59 7.86 18.66 -6.89
CA MET A 59 7.83 19.97 -6.23
C MET A 59 7.97 21.13 -7.23
N GLN A 60 8.83 20.96 -8.24
CA GLN A 60 8.96 21.93 -9.33
C GLN A 60 7.63 22.06 -10.09
N ALA A 61 7.04 20.95 -10.53
CA ALA A 61 5.77 20.95 -11.25
C ALA A 61 4.63 21.58 -10.43
N VAL A 62 4.49 21.23 -9.14
CA VAL A 62 3.47 21.85 -8.26
C VAL A 62 3.71 23.36 -8.12
N THR A 63 4.96 23.80 -8.06
CA THR A 63 5.29 25.24 -8.04
C THR A 63 4.84 25.93 -9.33
N ARG A 64 5.01 25.28 -10.50
CA ARG A 64 4.57 25.81 -11.80
C ARG A 64 3.05 25.94 -11.94
N GLN A 65 2.26 25.17 -11.18
CA GLN A 65 0.80 25.27 -11.20
C GLN A 65 0.27 26.64 -10.75
N ARG A 66 1.11 27.46 -10.09
CA ARG A 66 0.80 28.86 -9.78
C ARG A 66 0.70 29.75 -11.02
N LEU A 67 1.23 29.29 -12.16
CA LEU A 67 1.34 30.05 -13.40
C LEU A 67 0.37 29.56 -14.48
N THR A 68 0.03 28.27 -14.49
CA THR A 68 -0.89 27.65 -15.46
C THR A 68 -1.46 26.35 -14.90
N GLU A 69 -2.64 25.94 -15.36
CA GLU A 69 -3.20 24.62 -15.07
C GLU A 69 -2.58 23.51 -15.94
N HIS A 70 -1.90 23.85 -17.04
CA HIS A 70 -1.31 22.89 -17.97
C HIS A 70 0.17 22.64 -17.66
N VAL A 71 0.42 21.94 -16.56
CA VAL A 71 1.77 21.56 -16.13
C VAL A 71 2.00 20.07 -16.32
N TYR A 72 3.10 19.71 -16.97
CA TYR A 72 3.50 18.33 -17.23
C TYR A 72 4.85 18.01 -16.61
N ILE A 73 5.03 16.75 -16.23
CA ILE A 73 6.33 16.16 -15.96
C ILE A 73 6.65 15.22 -17.11
N ALA A 74 7.83 15.35 -17.73
CA ALA A 74 8.30 14.41 -18.74
C ALA A 74 9.50 13.61 -18.23
N VAL A 75 9.41 12.29 -18.35
CA VAL A 75 10.46 11.36 -17.91
C VAL A 75 10.66 10.25 -18.96
N PRO A 76 11.83 9.58 -18.99
CA PRO A 76 11.99 8.37 -19.77
C PRO A 76 10.94 7.33 -19.39
N LYS A 77 10.37 6.65 -20.39
CA LYS A 77 9.46 5.53 -20.15
C LYS A 77 10.19 4.48 -19.33
N PRO A 78 9.67 4.07 -18.17
CA PRO A 78 10.31 3.07 -17.34
C PRO A 78 10.46 1.75 -18.09
N LYS A 79 11.59 1.07 -17.86
CA LYS A 79 11.82 -0.31 -18.32
C LYS A 79 11.09 -1.33 -17.44
N THR A 80 10.65 -0.93 -16.25
CA THR A 80 9.94 -1.76 -15.28
C THR A 80 8.46 -1.84 -15.60
N ASP A 81 7.79 -2.85 -15.03
CA ASP A 81 6.35 -3.03 -15.17
C ASP A 81 5.58 -1.76 -14.75
N LEU A 82 4.88 -1.16 -15.71
CA LEU A 82 4.00 0.00 -15.51
C LEU A 82 2.83 -0.34 -14.57
N PHE A 83 2.51 -1.63 -14.39
CA PHE A 83 1.50 -2.11 -13.45
C PHE A 83 2.05 -2.35 -12.03
N SER A 84 3.34 -2.10 -11.80
CA SER A 84 3.95 -2.19 -10.47
C SER A 84 3.29 -1.22 -9.47
N LYS A 85 3.33 -1.60 -8.18
CA LYS A 85 2.80 -0.77 -7.09
C LYS A 85 3.39 0.65 -7.08
N ARG A 86 4.68 0.78 -7.42
CA ARG A 86 5.36 2.08 -7.53
C ARG A 86 4.70 2.99 -8.57
N TRP A 87 4.49 2.48 -9.79
CA TRP A 87 3.91 3.29 -10.87
C TRP A 87 2.43 3.59 -10.66
N LYS A 88 1.67 2.65 -10.07
CA LYS A 88 0.29 2.92 -9.62
C LYS A 88 0.23 4.09 -8.61
N ASN A 89 1.17 4.13 -7.66
CA ASN A 89 1.25 5.22 -6.69
C ASN A 89 1.66 6.56 -7.34
N ILE A 90 2.65 6.56 -8.23
CA ILE A 90 3.07 7.75 -8.99
C ILE A 90 1.88 8.31 -9.77
N TYR A 91 1.20 7.46 -10.53
CA TYR A 91 0.04 7.85 -11.32
C TYR A 91 -1.09 8.42 -10.46
N HIS A 92 -1.34 7.82 -9.28
CA HIS A 92 -2.31 8.37 -8.32
C HIS A 92 -1.91 9.76 -7.82
N ILE A 93 -0.63 9.99 -7.51
CA ILE A 93 -0.12 11.30 -7.06
C ILE A 93 -0.28 12.35 -8.16
N VAL A 94 0.18 12.05 -9.38
CA VAL A 94 0.06 12.93 -10.55
C VAL A 94 -1.39 13.32 -10.78
N LYS A 95 -2.31 12.32 -10.81
CA LYS A 95 -3.75 12.57 -10.91
C LYS A 95 -4.27 13.46 -9.80
N ARG A 96 -3.91 13.15 -8.55
CA ARG A 96 -4.41 13.85 -7.37
C ARG A 96 -3.97 15.31 -7.31
N LEU A 97 -2.83 15.63 -7.91
CA LEU A 97 -2.30 16.98 -8.03
C LEU A 97 -2.73 17.67 -9.33
N SER A 98 -3.57 17.04 -10.16
CA SER A 98 -4.00 17.59 -11.45
C SER A 98 -2.83 17.90 -12.40
N LEU A 99 -1.77 17.09 -12.35
CA LEU A 99 -0.59 17.23 -13.20
C LEU A 99 -0.68 16.33 -14.43
N GLY A 100 0.00 16.72 -15.51
CA GLY A 100 0.25 15.89 -16.66
C GLY A 100 1.50 15.03 -16.50
N LEU A 101 1.54 13.88 -17.18
CA LEU A 101 2.71 13.00 -17.22
C LEU A 101 2.96 12.54 -18.64
N ILE A 102 4.19 12.77 -19.10
CA ILE A 102 4.67 12.40 -20.42
C ILE A 102 5.78 11.36 -20.27
N PHE A 103 5.69 10.29 -21.05
CA PHE A 103 6.77 9.35 -21.23
C PHE A 103 7.47 9.58 -22.56
N VAL A 104 8.80 9.56 -22.51
CA VAL A 104 9.66 9.59 -23.68
C VAL A 104 10.39 8.26 -23.78
N SER A 105 10.32 7.60 -24.94
CA SER A 105 11.05 6.36 -25.21
C SER A 105 11.73 6.45 -26.57
N TRP A 106 12.68 5.56 -26.85
CA TRP A 106 13.40 5.56 -28.12
C TRP A 106 13.31 4.19 -28.78
N ARG A 107 12.95 4.19 -30.07
CA ARG A 107 13.00 3.01 -30.94
C ARG A 107 14.06 3.25 -32.01
N GLY A 108 15.28 2.79 -31.74
CA GLY A 108 16.44 3.17 -32.54
C GLY A 108 16.78 4.64 -32.29
N GLU A 109 16.86 5.44 -33.35
CA GLU A 109 17.13 6.89 -33.27
C GLU A 109 15.84 7.72 -33.11
N GLN A 110 14.68 7.12 -33.35
CA GLN A 110 13.39 7.82 -33.24
C GLN A 110 12.90 7.84 -31.80
N ALA A 111 12.58 9.04 -31.31
CA ALA A 111 11.91 9.22 -30.03
C ALA A 111 10.39 9.09 -30.19
N ILE A 112 9.74 8.46 -29.22
CA ILE A 112 8.30 8.30 -29.10
C ILE A 112 7.86 9.01 -27.82
N VAL A 113 6.95 9.96 -27.97
CA VAL A 113 6.35 10.72 -26.86
C VAL A 113 4.94 10.20 -26.61
N GLU A 114 4.62 9.89 -25.36
CA GLU A 114 3.33 9.36 -24.93
C GLU A 114 2.82 10.18 -23.75
N VAL A 115 1.71 10.90 -23.92
CA VAL A 115 1.01 11.57 -22.82
C VAL A 115 0.15 10.53 -22.10
N VAL A 116 0.60 10.07 -20.94
CA VAL A 116 -0.08 9.02 -20.17
C VAL A 116 -1.09 9.58 -19.16
N GLN A 117 -0.96 10.87 -18.83
CA GLN A 117 -1.90 11.59 -18.01
C GLN A 117 -1.97 13.03 -18.49
N GLU A 118 -3.19 13.52 -18.73
CA GLU A 118 -3.46 14.93 -18.95
C GLU A 118 -3.63 15.67 -17.61
N PRO A 119 -3.17 16.92 -17.48
CA PRO A 119 -3.53 17.79 -16.37
C PRO A 119 -5.05 17.97 -16.36
N ALA A 120 -5.72 17.50 -15.30
CA ALA A 120 -7.16 17.57 -15.18
C ALA A 120 -7.59 17.58 -13.70
N PRO A 121 -8.70 18.25 -13.35
CA PRO A 121 -9.19 18.29 -11.98
C PRO A 121 -9.41 16.90 -11.37
N PHE A 122 -8.99 16.72 -10.12
CA PHE A 122 -9.17 15.47 -9.38
C PHE A 122 -10.43 15.47 -8.50
N ASP A 123 -11.35 14.54 -8.76
CA ASP A 123 -12.51 14.31 -7.91
C ASP A 123 -12.15 13.49 -6.66
N ARG A 124 -11.79 14.21 -5.59
CA ARG A 124 -11.45 13.63 -4.29
C ARG A 124 -12.62 12.86 -3.68
N GLU A 125 -13.84 13.35 -3.80
CA GLU A 125 -15.00 12.70 -3.19
C GLU A 125 -15.27 11.34 -3.81
N LYS A 126 -15.25 11.26 -5.14
CA LYS A 126 -15.43 10.00 -5.86
C LYS A 126 -14.34 8.99 -5.49
N SER A 127 -13.09 9.44 -5.39
CA SER A 127 -11.98 8.60 -4.94
C SER A 127 -12.18 8.05 -3.52
N MET A 128 -12.63 8.89 -2.59
CA MET A 128 -12.91 8.47 -1.21
C MET A 128 -14.12 7.53 -1.13
N LYS A 129 -15.18 7.81 -1.89
CA LYS A 129 -16.38 6.95 -2.01
C LYS A 129 -16.00 5.54 -2.49
N GLY A 130 -15.14 5.43 -3.51
CA GLY A 130 -14.63 4.14 -3.99
C GLY A 130 -13.79 3.36 -2.97
N SER A 131 -13.25 4.03 -1.94
CA SER A 131 -12.42 3.42 -0.90
C SER A 131 -13.19 3.06 0.38
N ARG A 132 -14.50 3.34 0.44
CA ARG A 132 -15.35 3.09 1.63
C ARG A 132 -15.35 1.62 2.07
N THR A 133 -15.35 0.67 1.13
CA THR A 133 -15.28 -0.76 1.46
C THR A 133 -13.96 -1.13 2.13
N MET A 134 -12.85 -0.52 1.72
CA MET A 134 -11.54 -0.72 2.36
C MET A 134 -11.51 -0.07 3.75
N GLN A 135 -12.10 1.12 3.90
CA GLN A 135 -12.27 1.77 5.21
C GLN A 135 -13.07 0.88 6.17
N GLY A 136 -14.17 0.27 5.71
CA GLY A 136 -14.95 -0.67 6.53
C GLY A 136 -14.17 -1.92 6.95
N LYS A 137 -13.26 -2.43 6.09
CA LYS A 137 -12.34 -3.52 6.47
C LYS A 137 -11.33 -3.08 7.52
N LEU A 138 -10.76 -1.88 7.38
CA LEU A 138 -9.83 -1.31 8.36
C LEU A 138 -10.50 -1.11 9.73
N LEU A 139 -11.74 -0.62 9.75
CA LEU A 139 -12.52 -0.45 10.98
C LEU A 139 -12.79 -1.79 11.66
N LYS A 140 -13.22 -2.80 10.90
CA LYS A 140 -13.41 -4.17 11.43
C LYS A 140 -12.11 -4.77 11.96
N GLU A 141 -10.99 -4.48 11.31
CA GLU A 141 -9.68 -4.91 11.78
C GLU A 141 -9.28 -4.20 13.08
N PHE A 142 -9.54 -2.89 13.18
CA PHE A 142 -9.24 -2.09 14.36
C PHE A 142 -10.10 -2.53 15.57
N GLU A 143 -11.41 -2.68 15.39
CA GLU A 143 -12.35 -3.16 16.43
C GLU A 143 -12.05 -4.60 16.87
N GLY A 144 -11.49 -5.41 15.96
CA GLY A 144 -11.14 -6.80 16.24
C GLY A 144 -9.81 -7.01 16.98
N ARG A 145 -9.02 -5.95 17.23
CA ARG A 145 -7.75 -6.03 17.97
C ARG A 145 -7.99 -5.70 19.44
N LEU A 146 -7.60 -6.60 20.32
CA LEU A 146 -7.53 -6.31 21.75
C LEU A 146 -6.20 -5.59 22.00
N GLY A 147 -6.22 -4.29 22.30
CA GLY A 147 -5.06 -3.54 22.80
C GLY A 147 -3.95 -3.15 21.80
N GLY A 148 -3.23 -2.08 22.12
CA GLY A 148 -2.14 -1.50 21.33
C GLY A 148 -0.79 -2.22 21.44
N TYR A 149 -0.77 -3.55 21.34
CA TYR A 149 0.44 -4.37 21.51
C TYR A 149 1.46 -4.22 20.38
N ASN A 150 1.04 -3.71 19.22
CA ASN A 150 1.94 -3.37 18.12
C ASN A 150 2.33 -1.88 18.22
N ILE A 151 3.54 -1.60 18.69
CA ILE A 151 4.15 -0.26 18.56
C ILE A 151 4.39 -0.02 17.06
N GLY A 152 3.85 1.07 16.52
CA GLY A 152 4.05 1.45 15.12
C GLY A 152 5.53 1.67 14.79
N GLY A 153 5.97 1.19 13.62
CA GLY A 153 7.35 1.40 13.12
C GLY A 153 8.36 0.30 13.44
N ILE A 154 7.98 -0.76 14.16
CA ILE A 154 8.90 -1.88 14.46
C ILE A 154 8.90 -2.90 13.30
N ASN A 155 9.85 -2.75 12.38
CA ASN A 155 10.18 -3.76 11.38
C ASN A 155 11.05 -4.85 12.03
N ARG A 156 10.48 -5.85 12.74
CA ARG A 156 11.09 -7.18 13.03
C ARG A 156 10.39 -8.02 14.12
N THR A 157 9.43 -7.51 14.87
CA THR A 157 8.62 -8.34 15.77
C THR A 157 7.52 -9.08 15.00
N LYS A 158 7.23 -10.34 15.40
CA LYS A 158 6.12 -11.12 14.82
C LYS A 158 4.83 -10.32 15.03
N LEU A 159 4.29 -9.74 13.95
CA LEU A 159 3.07 -8.95 13.97
C LEU A 159 1.97 -9.73 14.70
N MET A 160 1.45 -9.17 15.78
CA MET A 160 0.28 -9.72 16.44
C MET A 160 -0.93 -9.50 15.53
N THR A 161 -1.54 -10.58 15.05
CA THR A 161 -2.75 -10.56 14.22
C THR A 161 -3.94 -11.05 15.05
N ALA A 162 -5.16 -10.64 14.70
CA ALA A 162 -6.37 -11.11 15.37
C ALA A 162 -6.51 -12.65 15.35
N TYR A 163 -5.96 -13.32 14.34
CA TYR A 163 -5.88 -14.78 14.29
C TYR A 163 -4.94 -15.34 15.37
N LYS A 164 -3.76 -14.74 15.54
CA LYS A 164 -2.79 -15.16 16.54
C LYS A 164 -3.28 -14.89 17.97
N GLU A 165 -3.90 -13.74 18.22
CA GLU A 165 -4.55 -13.44 19.51
C GLU A 165 -5.64 -14.47 19.84
N MET A 166 -6.49 -14.80 18.87
CA MET A 166 -7.53 -15.82 19.07
C MET A 166 -6.93 -17.22 19.27
N THR A 167 -5.82 -17.54 18.58
CA THR A 167 -5.06 -18.78 18.81
C THR A 167 -4.54 -18.84 20.25
N ILE A 168 -4.01 -17.72 20.77
CA ILE A 168 -3.53 -17.60 22.15
C ILE A 168 -4.69 -17.77 23.14
N HIS A 169 -5.85 -17.16 22.88
CA HIS A 169 -7.04 -17.34 23.72
C HIS A 169 -7.45 -18.81 23.84
N VAL A 170 -7.58 -19.50 22.70
CA VAL A 170 -7.91 -20.94 22.66
C VAL A 170 -6.85 -21.76 23.39
N ALA A 171 -5.58 -21.43 23.23
CA ALA A 171 -4.49 -22.10 23.92
C ALA A 171 -4.56 -21.91 25.44
N CYS A 172 -4.89 -20.72 25.93
CA CYS A 172 -5.08 -20.45 27.37
C CYS A 172 -6.24 -21.29 27.94
N CYS A 173 -7.35 -21.41 27.21
CA CYS A 173 -8.46 -22.28 27.63
C CYS A 173 -8.02 -23.74 27.79
N MET A 174 -7.29 -24.29 26.81
CA MET A 174 -6.82 -25.67 26.86
C MET A 174 -5.69 -25.89 27.85
N GLN A 175 -4.84 -24.89 28.08
CA GLN A 175 -3.81 -24.96 29.12
C GLN A 175 -4.44 -25.10 30.51
N LYS A 176 -5.57 -24.40 30.75
CA LYS A 176 -6.26 -24.42 32.05
C LYS A 176 -7.15 -25.66 32.24
N TYR A 177 -7.93 -26.05 31.23
CA TYR A 177 -8.95 -27.10 31.37
C TYR A 177 -8.62 -28.41 30.64
N GLY A 178 -7.47 -28.49 29.96
CA GLY A 178 -7.05 -29.66 29.21
C GLY A 178 -7.80 -29.82 27.88
N THR A 179 -8.26 -31.05 27.61
CA THR A 179 -8.93 -31.41 26.37
C THR A 179 -10.32 -30.77 26.28
N LEU A 180 -10.56 -29.98 25.23
CA LEU A 180 -11.80 -29.23 25.04
C LEU A 180 -12.38 -29.40 23.63
N SER A 181 -13.69 -29.30 23.53
CA SER A 181 -14.42 -29.16 22.28
C SER A 181 -14.54 -27.70 21.83
N SER A 182 -14.75 -27.48 20.53
CA SER A 182 -15.05 -26.13 20.01
C SER A 182 -16.26 -25.49 20.69
N LYS A 183 -17.26 -26.29 21.10
CA LYS A 183 -18.43 -25.79 21.83
C LYS A 183 -18.06 -25.28 23.22
N GLN A 184 -17.21 -26.01 23.95
CA GLN A 184 -16.73 -25.58 25.28
C GLN A 184 -15.87 -24.32 25.18
N LEU A 185 -14.95 -24.26 24.20
CA LEU A 185 -14.15 -23.07 23.94
C LEU A 185 -15.02 -21.83 23.66
N ILE A 186 -16.09 -21.98 22.87
CA ILE A 186 -17.02 -20.88 22.56
C ILE A 186 -17.77 -20.45 23.83
N ALA A 187 -18.20 -21.40 24.67
CA ALA A 187 -18.84 -21.10 25.94
C ALA A 187 -17.92 -20.29 26.89
N MET A 188 -16.60 -20.50 26.81
CA MET A 188 -15.57 -19.77 27.55
C MET A 188 -15.22 -18.40 26.93
N GLY A 189 -15.95 -17.96 25.90
CA GLY A 189 -15.84 -16.61 25.33
C GLY A 189 -14.92 -16.47 24.12
N THR A 190 -14.50 -17.58 23.50
CA THR A 190 -13.83 -17.54 22.18
C THR A 190 -14.81 -17.23 21.04
N ASP A 191 -14.31 -16.78 19.89
CA ASP A 191 -15.15 -16.32 18.76
C ASP A 191 -15.87 -17.50 18.06
N VAL A 192 -17.21 -17.47 18.09
CA VAL A 192 -18.12 -18.48 17.52
C VAL A 192 -17.74 -18.90 16.08
N LYS A 193 -17.26 -17.96 15.25
CA LYS A 193 -16.95 -18.21 13.84
C LYS A 193 -15.52 -18.67 13.62
N LYS A 194 -14.58 -18.31 14.50
CA LYS A 194 -13.14 -18.54 14.31
C LYS A 194 -12.60 -19.73 15.09
N THR A 195 -13.23 -20.10 16.20
CA THR A 195 -12.72 -21.13 17.11
C THR A 195 -12.55 -22.49 16.42
N TYR A 196 -13.54 -22.95 15.65
CA TYR A 196 -13.44 -24.22 14.93
C TYR A 196 -12.32 -24.20 13.86
N PRO A 197 -12.25 -23.21 12.94
CA PRO A 197 -11.15 -23.11 11.98
C PRO A 197 -9.76 -23.10 12.62
N ILE A 198 -9.59 -22.48 13.80
CA ILE A 198 -8.29 -22.38 14.48
C ILE A 198 -7.79 -23.75 14.94
N VAL A 199 -8.63 -24.52 15.64
CA VAL A 199 -8.26 -25.86 16.13
C VAL A 199 -8.21 -26.89 15.00
N TYR A 200 -9.05 -26.75 13.98
CA TYR A 200 -9.11 -27.67 12.84
C TYR A 200 -7.94 -27.49 11.87
N ASN A 201 -7.69 -26.26 11.40
CA ASN A 201 -6.62 -26.00 10.44
C ASN A 201 -5.24 -26.02 11.10
N ASN A 202 -5.19 -25.73 12.40
CA ASN A 202 -3.99 -25.81 13.23
C ASN A 202 -2.73 -25.18 12.58
N VAL A 203 -2.88 -23.99 11.98
CA VAL A 203 -1.84 -23.31 11.17
C VAL A 203 -0.49 -23.21 11.90
N HIS A 204 -0.51 -23.07 13.23
CA HIS A 204 0.70 -22.95 14.04
C HIS A 204 1.22 -24.29 14.61
N GLY A 205 0.45 -25.37 14.50
CA GLY A 205 0.78 -26.65 15.12
C GLY A 205 0.64 -26.62 16.63
N TRP A 206 -0.30 -25.84 17.18
CA TRP A 206 -0.50 -25.68 18.62
C TRP A 206 -1.48 -26.69 19.19
N PHE A 207 -2.40 -27.19 18.37
CA PHE A 207 -3.49 -28.07 18.81
C PHE A 207 -3.37 -29.46 18.19
N GLU A 208 -3.88 -30.47 18.85
CA GLU A 208 -4.03 -31.81 18.29
C GLU A 208 -5.40 -32.40 18.60
N LYS A 209 -5.93 -33.19 17.69
CA LYS A 209 -7.25 -33.81 17.83
C LYS A 209 -7.10 -35.13 18.57
N VAL A 210 -7.75 -35.26 19.72
CA VAL A 210 -7.68 -36.45 20.58
C VAL A 210 -8.85 -37.40 20.30
N ASP A 211 -10.02 -36.84 20.00
CA ASP A 211 -11.23 -37.60 19.65
C ASP A 211 -12.16 -36.76 18.77
N LYS A 212 -13.36 -37.27 18.43
CA LYS A 212 -14.37 -36.62 17.61
C LYS A 212 -14.79 -35.27 18.21
N GLY A 213 -14.16 -34.21 17.69
CA GLY A 213 -14.44 -32.82 18.08
C GLY A 213 -13.74 -32.37 19.37
N LEU A 214 -12.84 -33.18 19.91
CA LEU A 214 -12.04 -32.89 21.10
C LEU A 214 -10.58 -32.63 20.72
N TYR A 215 -10.04 -31.54 21.24
CA TYR A 215 -8.70 -31.07 20.94
C TYR A 215 -7.93 -30.76 22.23
N THR A 216 -6.62 -30.93 22.21
CA THR A 216 -5.74 -30.56 23.32
C THR A 216 -4.57 -29.68 22.83
N LEU A 217 -3.91 -29.02 23.77
CA LEU A 217 -2.74 -28.18 23.51
C LEU A 217 -1.47 -29.03 23.47
N THR A 218 -0.80 -29.02 22.33
CA THR A 218 0.48 -29.72 22.13
C THR A 218 1.61 -29.11 22.97
N GLN A 219 2.70 -29.87 23.18
CA GLN A 219 3.91 -29.36 23.84
C GLN A 219 4.50 -28.12 23.13
N LYS A 220 4.45 -28.10 21.78
CA LYS A 220 4.87 -26.94 20.99
C LYS A 220 4.01 -25.71 21.30
N GLY A 221 2.69 -25.90 21.36
CA GLY A 221 1.75 -24.84 21.74
C GLY A 221 2.05 -24.29 23.13
N GLN A 222 2.28 -25.16 24.11
CA GLN A 222 2.65 -24.77 25.49
C GLN A 222 3.95 -23.96 25.52
N ALA A 223 5.00 -24.42 24.84
CA ALA A 223 6.29 -23.74 24.81
C ALA A 223 6.23 -22.36 24.12
N GLU A 224 5.53 -22.26 22.98
CA GLU A 224 5.43 -20.99 22.26
C GLU A 224 4.49 -19.99 22.94
N LEU A 225 3.52 -20.46 23.74
CA LEU A 225 2.61 -19.61 24.50
C LEU A 225 3.36 -18.75 25.54
N LEU A 226 4.47 -19.26 26.08
CA LEU A 226 5.34 -18.53 27.01
C LEU A 226 5.96 -17.25 26.41
N HIS A 227 6.02 -17.15 25.08
CA HIS A 227 6.49 -15.92 24.42
C HIS A 227 5.47 -14.78 24.44
N PHE A 228 4.27 -15.00 25.01
CA PHE A 228 3.18 -14.02 25.03
C PHE A 228 2.62 -13.79 26.45
N PRO A 229 3.46 -13.47 27.45
CA PRO A 229 3.06 -13.45 28.87
C PRO A 229 1.94 -12.45 29.17
N GLU A 230 1.91 -11.29 28.50
CA GLU A 230 0.86 -10.29 28.69
C GLU A 230 -0.52 -10.78 28.24
N LEU A 231 -0.59 -11.44 27.08
CA LEU A 231 -1.85 -11.98 26.55
C LEU A 231 -2.31 -13.21 27.35
N VAL A 232 -1.38 -14.04 27.81
CA VAL A 232 -1.69 -15.16 28.71
C VAL A 232 -2.31 -14.64 29.99
N CYS A 233 -1.67 -13.66 30.65
CA CYS A 233 -2.19 -13.04 31.87
C CYS A 233 -3.62 -12.47 31.67
N TYR A 234 -3.84 -11.77 30.55
CA TYR A 234 -5.16 -11.24 30.20
C TYR A 234 -6.22 -12.33 30.06
N TYR A 235 -5.95 -13.38 29.29
CA TYR A 235 -6.93 -14.46 29.08
C TYR A 235 -7.12 -15.34 30.31
N GLU A 236 -6.09 -15.54 31.13
CA GLU A 236 -6.22 -16.18 32.44
C GLU A 236 -7.17 -15.40 33.36
N GLN A 237 -7.04 -14.07 33.41
CA GLN A 237 -7.94 -13.23 34.20
C GLN A 237 -9.38 -13.33 33.67
N LYS A 238 -9.57 -13.24 32.35
CA LYS A 238 -10.88 -13.38 31.71
C LYS A 238 -11.53 -14.74 31.98
N LEU A 239 -10.74 -15.81 32.05
CA LEU A 239 -11.22 -17.15 32.41
C LEU A 239 -11.60 -17.27 33.89
N LYS A 240 -10.89 -16.58 34.80
CA LYS A 240 -11.31 -16.50 36.21
C LYS A 240 -12.65 -15.77 36.35
N ASP A 241 -12.84 -14.68 35.60
CA ASP A 241 -14.11 -13.95 35.60
C ASP A 241 -15.28 -14.76 35.03
N TYR A 242 -15.00 -15.74 34.16
CA TYR A 242 -15.98 -16.71 33.67
C TYR A 242 -16.36 -17.76 34.72
N GLU A 243 -15.40 -18.26 35.51
CA GLU A 243 -15.67 -19.23 36.59
C GLU A 243 -16.48 -18.66 37.75
N ASN A 244 -16.39 -17.35 37.96
CA ASN A 244 -17.10 -16.64 39.03
C ASN A 244 -18.54 -16.22 38.64
N LYS A 245 -19.05 -16.66 37.48
CA LYS A 245 -20.40 -16.40 36.97
C LYS A 245 -21.24 -17.68 36.96
#